data_AF-A0A0U1R0Y5-F1
#
_entry.id   AF-A0A0U1R0Y5-F1
#
_cell.length_a   1.000
_cell.length_b   1.000
_cell.length_c   1.000
_cell.angle_alpha   90.00
_cell.angle_beta   90.00
_cell.angle_gamma   90.00
#
_symmetry.space_group_name_H-M   'P 1'
#
loop_
_entity.id
_entity.type
_entity.pdbx_description
1 polymer ?
#
loop_
_entity_poly.entity_id
_entity_poly.type
_entity_poly.pdbx_seq_one_letter_code
_entity_poly.pdbx_strand_id
1 'polypeptide(L)'
;MKKLILAALIVFTSGVAFAENEQIVFSTPNLAMPFEVHMQRTAVKTAKALGVKLQVLDGQGSSPKQVADLENAITRGAQGFIVSPNDINAISSAVEEIQQAKLPVVTLDRSVESEKKVPHFGANNYKGGEAIANYVKSMFPNGAEIVLLTGQPGSSSNIERTKGIRDSLKTGGDKYRIVVDQTGNWMRSEGMRIIESVLPSLPKPPQVILSANDDMALGAIEALQSHGMKPGEIMVTGFDAVPEALARVREGWMAVTADQRPGYAVTTAMNQLVANIRDQKAITGADFLPTMITKENLDQAERVSEAGK
;
A
#
# COMPACT_ATOMS: atom_id res chain seq x y z
N MET A 1 -69.69 34.46 23.13
CA MET A 1 -68.36 33.93 23.51
C MET A 1 -68.11 32.64 22.73
N LYS A 2 -67.41 32.71 21.60
CA LYS A 2 -67.07 31.53 20.77
C LYS A 2 -65.70 31.01 21.24
N LYS A 3 -65.65 29.78 21.76
CA LYS A 3 -64.40 29.11 22.14
C LYS A 3 -63.75 28.54 20.88
N LEU A 4 -62.60 29.10 20.49
CA LEU A 4 -61.69 28.52 19.50
C LEU A 4 -60.89 27.40 20.18
N ILE A 5 -61.02 26.18 19.67
CA ILE A 5 -60.16 25.04 20.02
C ILE A 5 -59.01 25.06 19.02
N LEU A 6 -57.80 25.38 19.49
CA LEU A 6 -56.58 25.34 18.71
C LEU A 6 -56.02 23.90 18.78
N ALA A 7 -56.11 23.15 17.69
CA ALA A 7 -55.48 21.84 17.58
C ALA A 7 -53.99 22.04 17.22
N ALA A 8 -53.10 21.66 18.13
CA ALA A 8 -51.67 21.66 17.89
C ALA A 8 -51.30 20.48 16.97
N LEU A 9 -50.84 20.79 15.76
CA LEU A 9 -50.30 19.82 14.82
C LEU A 9 -48.86 19.48 15.24
N ILE A 10 -48.66 18.32 15.85
CA ILE A 10 -47.31 17.80 16.13
C ILE A 10 -46.76 17.23 14.81
N VAL A 11 -45.87 17.99 14.16
CA VAL A 11 -45.09 17.49 13.04
C VAL A 11 -44.00 16.57 13.61
N PHE A 12 -44.19 15.27 13.46
CA PHE A 12 -43.11 14.29 13.65
C PHE A 12 -42.13 14.47 12.48
N THR A 13 -41.03 15.18 12.71
CA THR A 13 -39.85 15.04 11.86
C THR A 13 -39.23 13.69 12.17
N SER A 14 -39.56 12.67 11.37
CA SER A 14 -38.84 11.41 11.34
C SER A 14 -37.42 11.71 10.82
N GLY A 15 -36.52 12.09 11.74
CA GLY A 15 -35.10 11.97 11.48
C GLY A 15 -34.85 10.52 11.12
N VAL A 16 -34.36 10.27 9.91
CA VAL A 16 -33.92 8.94 9.50
C VAL A 16 -32.77 8.60 10.44
N ALA A 17 -33.05 7.84 11.48
CA ALA A 17 -32.01 7.23 12.29
C ALA A 17 -31.30 6.24 11.35
N PHE A 18 -30.13 6.62 10.83
CA PHE A 18 -29.25 5.66 10.17
C PHE A 18 -29.00 4.54 11.17
N ALA A 19 -29.28 3.31 10.75
CA ALA A 19 -29.03 2.16 11.59
C ALA A 19 -27.53 2.11 11.89
N GLU A 20 -27.17 2.25 13.16
CA GLU A 20 -25.83 1.89 13.63
C GLU A 20 -25.52 0.45 13.18
N ASN A 21 -24.27 0.18 12.80
CA ASN A 21 -23.76 -1.07 12.20
C ASN A 21 -23.76 -1.16 10.67
N GLU A 22 -23.39 -0.09 9.97
CA GLU A 22 -23.21 -0.12 8.52
C GLU A 22 -22.18 -1.20 8.12
N GLN A 23 -22.47 -1.95 7.06
CA GLN A 23 -21.61 -3.01 6.54
C GLN A 23 -20.62 -2.43 5.52
N ILE A 24 -19.38 -2.25 5.96
CA ILE A 24 -18.25 -1.84 5.13
C ILE A 24 -17.50 -3.09 4.65
N VAL A 25 -17.08 -3.07 3.38
CA VAL A 25 -16.21 -4.08 2.80
C VAL A 25 -14.84 -3.49 2.56
N PHE A 26 -13.80 -4.17 3.03
CA PHE A 26 -12.41 -3.92 2.65
C PHE A 26 -11.90 -5.11 1.83
N SER A 27 -11.79 -4.93 0.52
CA SER A 27 -11.28 -5.94 -0.41
C SER A 27 -9.77 -5.76 -0.59
N THR A 28 -9.00 -6.76 -0.20
CA THR A 28 -7.53 -6.80 -0.31
C THR A 28 -7.11 -7.75 -1.44
N PRO A 29 -5.97 -7.53 -2.10
CA PRO A 29 -5.51 -8.41 -3.17
C PRO A 29 -5.06 -9.77 -2.62
N ASN A 30 -4.50 -9.78 -1.41
CA ASN A 30 -4.17 -10.97 -0.63
C ASN A 30 -4.04 -10.60 0.86
N LEU A 31 -4.07 -11.60 1.75
CA LEU A 31 -3.71 -11.45 3.18
C LEU A 31 -2.45 -12.22 3.59
N ALA A 32 -1.58 -12.55 2.62
CA ALA A 32 -0.32 -13.25 2.88
C ALA A 32 0.84 -12.30 3.20
N MET A 33 0.81 -11.07 2.67
CA MET A 33 1.89 -10.10 2.83
C MET A 33 1.82 -9.35 4.17
N PRO A 34 2.94 -9.11 4.87
CA PRO A 34 2.95 -8.40 6.16
C PRO A 34 2.32 -6.99 6.12
N PHE A 35 2.45 -6.30 4.98
CA PHE A 35 1.83 -5.00 4.75
C PHE A 35 0.30 -5.08 4.75
N GLU A 36 -0.27 -6.02 4.00
CA GLU A 36 -1.72 -6.27 3.92
C GLU A 36 -2.29 -6.68 5.29
N VAL A 37 -1.57 -7.53 6.02
CA VAL A 37 -1.95 -7.93 7.39
C VAL A 37 -2.00 -6.72 8.34
N HIS A 38 -1.06 -5.78 8.22
CA HIS A 38 -1.09 -4.56 9.02
C HIS A 38 -2.30 -3.67 8.66
N MET A 39 -2.59 -3.50 7.37
CA MET A 39 -3.78 -2.76 6.91
C MET A 39 -5.07 -3.39 7.44
N GLN A 40 -5.20 -4.71 7.38
CA GLN A 40 -6.33 -5.44 7.96
C GLN A 40 -6.50 -5.15 9.46
N ARG A 41 -5.41 -5.26 10.24
CA ARG A 41 -5.45 -5.00 11.69
C ARG A 41 -5.90 -3.57 12.00
N THR A 42 -5.38 -2.60 11.25
CA THR A 42 -5.80 -1.20 11.41
C THR A 42 -7.25 -0.99 11.01
N ALA A 43 -7.71 -1.62 9.94
CA ALA A 43 -9.11 -1.54 9.50
C ALA A 43 -10.07 -2.09 10.56
N VAL A 44 -9.75 -3.24 11.15
CA VAL A 44 -10.55 -3.85 12.23
C VAL A 44 -10.63 -2.92 13.45
N LYS A 45 -9.50 -2.33 13.85
CA LYS A 45 -9.46 -1.38 14.98
C LYS A 45 -10.31 -0.14 14.68
N THR A 46 -10.20 0.42 13.49
CA THR A 46 -10.95 1.61 13.06
C THR A 46 -12.43 1.33 12.91
N ALA A 47 -12.83 0.16 12.37
CA ALA A 47 -14.22 -0.27 12.31
C ALA A 47 -14.90 -0.27 13.68
N LYS A 48 -14.22 -0.84 14.67
CA LYS A 48 -14.69 -0.87 16.06
C LYS A 48 -14.84 0.53 16.64
N ALA A 49 -13.89 1.43 16.38
CA ALA A 49 -13.95 2.81 16.84
C ALA A 49 -15.10 3.61 16.19
N LEU A 50 -15.45 3.29 14.94
CA LEU A 50 -16.52 3.95 14.18
C LEU A 50 -17.91 3.35 14.41
N GLY A 51 -18.01 2.21 15.10
CA GLY A 51 -19.28 1.50 15.31
C GLY A 51 -19.87 0.92 14.02
N VAL A 52 -19.01 0.49 13.08
CA VAL A 52 -19.43 -0.14 11.81
C VAL A 52 -19.06 -1.62 11.79
N LYS A 53 -19.77 -2.41 10.99
CA LYS A 53 -19.38 -3.78 10.67
C LYS A 53 -18.36 -3.76 9.54
N LEU A 54 -17.28 -4.51 9.68
CA LEU A 54 -16.27 -4.65 8.65
C LEU A 54 -16.20 -6.11 8.20
N GLN A 55 -16.30 -6.31 6.88
CA GLN A 55 -15.92 -7.55 6.23
C GLN A 55 -14.64 -7.32 5.45
N VAL A 56 -13.57 -8.01 5.83
CA VAL A 56 -12.32 -8.02 5.05
C VAL A 56 -12.35 -9.22 4.12
N LEU A 57 -12.13 -8.97 2.82
CA LEU A 57 -12.09 -9.99 1.78
C LEU A 57 -10.65 -10.18 1.31
N ASP A 58 -10.23 -11.44 1.21
CA ASP A 58 -8.90 -11.85 0.75
C ASP A 58 -8.98 -12.31 -0.70
N GLY A 59 -8.45 -11.51 -1.63
CA GLY A 59 -8.42 -11.83 -3.06
C GLY A 59 -7.51 -13.02 -3.44
N GLN A 60 -6.65 -13.49 -2.53
CA GLN A 60 -5.74 -14.62 -2.73
C GLN A 60 -4.85 -14.50 -3.99
N GLY A 61 -4.51 -13.28 -4.39
CA GLY A 61 -3.74 -12.98 -5.61
C GLY A 61 -4.50 -13.23 -6.92
N SER A 62 -5.81 -13.50 -6.86
CA SER A 62 -6.64 -13.84 -8.01
C SER A 62 -7.61 -12.71 -8.34
N SER A 63 -7.41 -12.03 -9.46
CA SER A 63 -8.32 -10.97 -9.92
C SER A 63 -9.75 -11.49 -10.15
N PRO A 64 -9.97 -12.66 -10.80
CA PRO A 64 -11.32 -13.23 -10.93
C PRO A 64 -12.01 -13.48 -9.58
N LYS A 65 -11.26 -13.94 -8.58
CA LYS A 65 -11.80 -14.12 -7.22
C LYS A 65 -12.17 -12.78 -6.60
N GLN A 66 -11.29 -11.79 -6.68
CA GLN A 66 -11.53 -10.46 -6.10
C GLN A 66 -12.73 -9.77 -6.76
N VAL A 67 -12.92 -9.92 -8.07
CA VAL A 67 -14.11 -9.47 -8.80
C VAL A 67 -15.37 -10.14 -8.24
N ALA A 68 -15.38 -11.48 -8.19
CA ALA A 68 -16.54 -12.22 -7.65
C ALA A 68 -16.83 -11.87 -6.18
N ASP A 69 -15.80 -11.61 -5.37
CA ASP A 69 -15.94 -11.18 -3.98
C ASP A 69 -16.64 -9.82 -3.88
N LEU A 70 -16.30 -8.86 -4.76
CA LEU A 70 -16.93 -7.54 -4.81
C LEU A 70 -18.39 -7.59 -5.29
N GLU A 71 -18.67 -8.35 -6.35
CA GLU A 71 -20.03 -8.60 -6.86
C GLU A 71 -20.93 -9.23 -5.78
N ASN A 72 -20.40 -10.23 -5.07
CA ASN A 72 -21.10 -10.86 -3.95
C ASN A 72 -21.34 -9.89 -2.80
N ALA A 73 -20.40 -8.99 -2.51
CA ALA A 73 -20.56 -7.96 -1.49
C ALA A 73 -21.65 -6.95 -1.84
N ILE A 74 -21.77 -6.53 -3.10
CA ILE A 74 -22.90 -5.71 -3.58
C ILE A 74 -24.21 -6.45 -3.32
N THR A 75 -24.29 -7.73 -3.73
CA THR A 75 -25.50 -8.56 -3.57
C THR A 75 -25.91 -8.76 -2.11
N ARG A 76 -24.93 -8.82 -1.20
CA ARG A 76 -25.16 -8.96 0.25
C ARG A 76 -25.50 -7.63 0.95
N GLY A 77 -25.62 -6.53 0.22
CA GLY A 77 -26.04 -5.25 0.77
C GLY A 77 -24.93 -4.50 1.51
N ALA A 78 -23.67 -4.66 1.08
CA ALA A 78 -22.60 -3.78 1.55
C ALA A 78 -22.93 -2.31 1.23
N GLN A 79 -22.59 -1.41 2.15
CA GLN A 79 -22.95 0.00 2.09
C GLN A 79 -21.76 0.92 1.73
N GLY A 80 -20.55 0.37 1.69
CA GLY A 80 -19.36 1.08 1.24
C GLY A 80 -18.17 0.15 1.04
N PHE A 81 -17.27 0.53 0.14
CA PHE A 81 -16.17 -0.30 -0.33
C PHE A 81 -14.84 0.44 -0.24
N ILE A 82 -13.87 -0.23 0.37
CA ILE A 82 -12.45 0.08 0.24
C ILE A 82 -11.84 -1.05 -0.58
N VAL A 83 -11.16 -0.73 -1.67
CA VAL A 83 -10.59 -1.74 -2.58
C VAL A 83 -9.09 -1.48 -2.74
N SER A 84 -8.25 -2.45 -2.40
CA SER A 84 -6.86 -2.53 -2.87
C SER A 84 -6.85 -3.53 -4.05
N PRO A 85 -6.80 -3.06 -5.30
CA PRO A 85 -6.94 -3.93 -6.48
C PRO A 85 -5.73 -4.83 -6.68
N ASN A 86 -5.95 -6.11 -6.99
CA ASN A 86 -4.88 -7.03 -7.36
C ASN A 86 -4.17 -6.60 -8.65
N ASP A 87 -4.92 -6.06 -9.60
CA ASP A 87 -4.45 -5.58 -10.90
C ASP A 87 -5.17 -4.28 -11.28
N ILE A 88 -4.44 -3.37 -11.93
CA ILE A 88 -4.91 -2.03 -12.30
C ILE A 88 -6.10 -2.06 -13.27
N ASN A 89 -6.23 -3.08 -14.12
CA ASN A 89 -7.29 -3.17 -15.13
C ASN A 89 -8.31 -4.27 -14.81
N ALA A 90 -7.86 -5.41 -14.28
CA ALA A 90 -8.73 -6.58 -14.13
C ALA A 90 -9.82 -6.42 -13.05
N ILE A 91 -9.70 -5.42 -12.18
CA ILE A 91 -10.67 -5.13 -11.11
C ILE A 91 -11.59 -3.96 -11.47
N SER A 92 -11.31 -3.25 -12.58
CA SER A 92 -12.01 -2.02 -12.98
C SER A 92 -13.51 -2.21 -13.15
N SER A 93 -13.94 -3.30 -13.81
CA SER A 93 -15.36 -3.57 -14.03
C SER A 93 -16.14 -3.72 -12.73
N ALA A 94 -15.60 -4.45 -11.75
CA ALA A 94 -16.25 -4.61 -10.45
C ALA A 94 -16.35 -3.26 -9.70
N VAL A 95 -15.33 -2.40 -9.80
CA VAL A 95 -15.38 -1.06 -9.21
C VAL A 95 -16.44 -0.18 -9.90
N GLU A 96 -16.55 -0.27 -11.21
CA GLU A 96 -17.57 0.44 -11.99
C GLU A 96 -18.99 -0.03 -11.65
N GLU A 97 -19.19 -1.32 -11.41
CA GLU A 97 -20.47 -1.85 -10.93
C GLU A 97 -20.87 -1.28 -9.57
N ILE A 98 -19.91 -1.14 -8.63
CA ILE A 98 -20.15 -0.49 -7.33
C ILE A 98 -20.59 0.97 -7.52
N GLN A 99 -19.92 1.71 -8.42
CA GLN A 99 -20.29 3.09 -8.75
C GLN A 99 -21.66 3.19 -9.43
N GLN A 100 -22.00 2.25 -10.33
CA GLN A 100 -23.30 2.18 -11.00
C GLN A 100 -24.43 1.88 -10.02
N ALA A 101 -24.17 1.05 -9.00
CA ALA A 101 -25.05 0.81 -7.86
C ALA A 101 -25.15 2.03 -6.90
N LYS A 102 -24.43 3.12 -7.17
CA LYS A 102 -24.36 4.35 -6.34
C LYS A 102 -23.85 4.09 -4.92
N LEU A 103 -23.03 3.05 -4.74
CA LEU A 103 -22.41 2.74 -3.47
C LEU A 103 -21.06 3.49 -3.36
N PRO A 104 -20.73 4.09 -2.21
CA PRO A 104 -19.44 4.72 -2.01
C PRO A 104 -18.28 3.73 -2.17
N VAL A 105 -17.32 4.05 -3.03
CA VAL A 105 -16.13 3.24 -3.27
C VAL A 105 -14.88 4.11 -3.29
N VAL A 106 -13.83 3.62 -2.64
CA VAL A 106 -12.50 4.23 -2.62
C VAL A 106 -11.44 3.17 -2.89
N THR A 107 -10.31 3.58 -3.44
CA THR A 107 -9.14 2.72 -3.55
C THR A 107 -8.14 3.02 -2.43
N LEU A 108 -7.36 2.01 -2.05
CA LEU A 108 -6.35 2.11 -1.00
C LEU A 108 -5.10 1.32 -1.37
N ASP A 109 -3.91 1.88 -1.14
CA ASP A 109 -2.59 1.35 -1.56
C ASP A 109 -2.43 1.23 -3.08
N ARG A 110 -3.24 0.36 -3.70
CA ARG A 110 -3.32 0.18 -5.14
C ARG A 110 -4.54 0.90 -5.69
N SER A 111 -4.53 1.15 -7.00
CA SER A 111 -5.56 1.88 -7.75
C SER A 111 -6.01 1.05 -8.95
N VAL A 112 -7.17 1.41 -9.51
CA VAL A 112 -7.67 0.90 -10.78
C VAL A 112 -7.69 2.00 -11.83
N GLU A 113 -7.56 1.62 -13.09
CA GLU A 113 -7.97 2.45 -14.22
C GLU A 113 -9.50 2.40 -14.32
N SER A 114 -10.19 3.53 -14.38
CA SER A 114 -11.65 3.56 -14.54
C SER A 114 -12.09 4.85 -15.19
N GLU A 115 -13.19 4.80 -15.96
CA GLU A 115 -13.77 5.98 -16.62
C GLU A 115 -14.13 7.07 -15.62
N LYS A 116 -14.65 6.68 -14.44
CA LYS A 116 -14.99 7.60 -13.36
C LYS A 116 -13.94 7.52 -12.27
N LYS A 117 -13.32 8.67 -11.99
CA LYS A 117 -12.31 8.81 -10.94
C LYS A 117 -12.81 8.23 -9.61
N VAL A 118 -12.06 7.28 -9.08
CA VAL A 118 -12.25 6.72 -7.73
C VAL A 118 -11.32 7.46 -6.77
N PRO A 119 -11.82 8.03 -5.64
CA PRO A 119 -10.94 8.59 -4.62
C PRO A 119 -9.92 7.55 -4.14
N HIS A 120 -8.67 7.96 -3.97
CA HIS A 120 -7.56 7.09 -3.60
C HIS A 120 -6.94 7.52 -2.27
N PHE A 121 -6.51 6.55 -1.47
CA PHE A 121 -5.82 6.74 -0.20
C PHE A 121 -4.52 5.93 -0.21
N GLY A 122 -3.38 6.61 -0.26
CA GLY A 122 -2.09 5.95 -0.32
C GLY A 122 -0.95 6.93 -0.40
N ALA A 123 0.26 6.41 -0.22
CA ALA A 123 1.46 7.17 -0.50
C ALA A 123 1.67 7.31 -2.01
N ASN A 124 2.24 8.43 -2.43
CA ASN A 124 2.60 8.65 -3.82
C ASN A 124 3.77 7.75 -4.23
N ASN A 125 3.45 6.63 -4.88
CA ASN A 125 4.43 5.60 -5.23
C ASN A 125 5.50 6.10 -6.18
N TYR A 126 5.14 6.90 -7.18
CA TYR A 126 6.11 7.49 -8.11
C TYR A 126 7.12 8.37 -7.38
N LYS A 127 6.64 9.28 -6.53
CA LYS A 127 7.52 10.15 -5.72
C LYS A 127 8.35 9.36 -4.71
N GLY A 128 7.79 8.29 -4.13
CA GLY A 128 8.54 7.36 -3.28
C GLY A 128 9.66 6.64 -4.02
N GLY A 129 9.39 6.18 -5.24
CA GLY A 129 10.40 5.58 -6.12
C GLY A 129 11.51 6.57 -6.49
N GLU A 130 11.15 7.82 -6.80
CA GLU A 130 12.12 8.89 -7.03
C GLU A 130 12.99 9.13 -5.79
N ALA A 131 12.39 9.15 -4.59
CA ALA A 131 13.08 9.40 -3.33
C ALA A 131 14.12 8.33 -3.00
N ILE A 132 13.79 7.04 -3.13
CA ILE A 132 14.75 5.94 -2.91
C ILE A 132 15.89 5.98 -3.93
N ALA A 133 15.58 6.19 -5.21
CA ALA A 133 16.61 6.33 -6.23
C ALA A 133 17.51 7.55 -5.97
N ASN A 134 16.96 8.66 -5.49
CA ASN A 134 17.73 9.84 -5.08
C ASN A 134 18.64 9.54 -3.87
N TYR A 135 18.16 8.76 -2.90
CA TYR A 135 18.99 8.28 -1.80
C TYR A 135 20.19 7.48 -2.33
N VAL A 136 19.97 6.51 -3.22
CA VAL A 136 21.05 5.73 -3.87
C VAL A 136 22.06 6.66 -4.58
N LYS A 137 21.58 7.64 -5.37
CA LYS A 137 22.46 8.59 -6.06
C LYS A 137 23.30 9.44 -5.09
N SER A 138 22.74 9.83 -3.93
CA SER A 138 23.49 10.59 -2.92
C SER A 138 24.60 9.77 -2.26
N MET A 139 24.39 8.45 -2.11
CA MET A 139 25.39 7.55 -1.55
C MET A 139 26.46 7.16 -2.57
N PHE A 140 26.12 7.20 -3.85
CA PHE A 140 27.01 6.84 -4.96
C PHE A 140 27.12 7.97 -6.01
N PRO A 141 27.70 9.14 -5.66
CA PRO A 141 27.76 10.29 -6.57
C PRO A 141 28.53 10.01 -7.86
N ASN A 142 29.40 9.00 -7.87
CA ASN A 142 30.20 8.58 -9.03
C ASN A 142 29.55 7.45 -9.85
N GLY A 143 28.32 7.05 -9.54
CA GLY A 143 27.62 5.95 -10.21
C GLY A 143 27.63 4.64 -9.42
N ALA A 144 26.77 3.71 -9.84
CA ALA A 144 26.58 2.40 -9.23
C ALA A 144 26.02 1.40 -10.25
N GLU A 145 26.44 0.14 -10.13
CA GLU A 145 25.73 -1.01 -10.70
C GLU A 145 24.64 -1.46 -9.71
N ILE A 146 23.42 -1.61 -10.24
CA ILE A 146 22.19 -1.76 -9.46
C ILE A 146 21.47 -3.03 -9.92
N VAL A 147 21.11 -3.87 -8.96
CA VAL A 147 20.10 -4.92 -9.12
C VAL A 147 18.76 -4.35 -8.67
N LEU A 148 17.77 -4.29 -9.58
CA LEU A 148 16.42 -3.82 -9.29
C LEU A 148 15.49 -5.02 -9.12
N LEU A 149 14.91 -5.16 -7.93
CA LEU A 149 13.86 -6.14 -7.63
C LEU A 149 12.50 -5.47 -7.66
N THR A 150 11.63 -5.89 -8.56
CA THR A 150 10.31 -5.30 -8.78
C THR A 150 9.17 -6.17 -8.26
N GLY A 151 8.01 -5.56 -8.06
CA GLY A 151 6.83 -6.20 -7.54
C GLY A 151 5.98 -6.92 -8.57
N GLN A 152 4.73 -7.20 -8.19
CA GLN A 152 3.70 -7.74 -9.08
C GLN A 152 3.45 -6.77 -10.25
N PRO A 153 3.69 -7.19 -11.52
CA PRO A 153 3.67 -6.30 -12.67
C PRO A 153 2.39 -5.48 -12.86
N GLY A 154 1.23 -6.10 -12.62
CA GLY A 154 -0.09 -5.47 -12.81
C GLY A 154 -0.56 -4.57 -11.67
N SER A 155 0.17 -4.52 -10.55
CA SER A 155 -0.19 -3.66 -9.43
C SER A 155 0.23 -2.21 -9.69
N SER A 156 -0.67 -1.25 -9.48
CA SER A 156 -0.37 0.16 -9.73
C SER A 156 0.79 0.67 -8.87
N SER A 157 0.89 0.21 -7.63
CA SER A 157 2.02 0.52 -6.75
C SER A 157 3.37 0.11 -7.34
N ASN A 158 3.48 -1.09 -7.95
CA ASN A 158 4.69 -1.51 -8.67
C ASN A 158 4.97 -0.60 -9.86
N ILE A 159 3.95 -0.37 -10.69
CA ILE A 159 4.08 0.40 -11.93
C ILE A 159 4.61 1.80 -11.63
N GLU A 160 3.98 2.50 -10.69
CA GLU A 160 4.34 3.87 -10.33
C GLU A 160 5.71 3.93 -9.62
N ARG A 161 5.94 3.07 -8.62
CA ARG A 161 7.17 3.07 -7.82
C ARG A 161 8.39 2.74 -8.66
N THR A 162 8.32 1.69 -9.47
CA THR A 162 9.44 1.30 -10.33
C THR A 162 9.65 2.28 -11.49
N LYS A 163 8.60 2.95 -11.98
CA LYS A 163 8.74 4.07 -12.91
C LYS A 163 9.52 5.22 -12.27
N GLY A 164 9.16 5.64 -11.05
CA GLY A 164 9.87 6.69 -10.31
C GLY A 164 11.35 6.36 -10.07
N ILE A 165 11.64 5.09 -9.73
CA ILE A 165 13.01 4.59 -9.60
C ILE A 165 13.78 4.73 -10.92
N ARG A 166 13.24 4.17 -12.01
CA ARG A 166 13.92 4.15 -13.31
C ARG A 166 14.12 5.56 -13.87
N ASP A 167 13.11 6.43 -13.78
CA ASP A 167 13.19 7.81 -14.24
C ASP A 167 14.25 8.59 -13.46
N SER A 168 14.27 8.47 -12.13
CA SER A 168 15.26 9.16 -11.28
C SER A 168 16.69 8.69 -11.54
N LEU A 169 16.92 7.38 -11.72
CA LEU A 169 18.23 6.85 -12.07
C LEU A 169 18.68 7.33 -13.45
N LYS A 170 17.79 7.32 -14.44
CA LYS A 170 18.05 7.82 -15.80
C LYS A 170 18.44 9.29 -15.80
N THR A 171 17.77 10.14 -15.03
CA THR A 171 18.14 11.56 -14.87
C THR A 171 19.53 11.73 -14.23
N GLY A 172 20.01 10.75 -13.46
CA GLY A 172 21.36 10.73 -12.91
C GLY A 172 22.47 10.41 -13.93
N GLY A 173 22.09 9.97 -15.14
CA GLY A 173 22.99 9.61 -16.24
C GLY A 173 23.45 8.15 -16.23
N ASP A 174 24.13 7.74 -17.31
CA ASP A 174 24.52 6.35 -17.59
C ASP A 174 25.49 5.72 -16.56
N LYS A 175 25.99 6.49 -15.61
CA LYS A 175 26.78 6.01 -14.48
C LYS A 175 25.96 5.19 -13.47
N TYR A 176 24.63 5.32 -13.48
CA TYR A 176 23.72 4.49 -12.70
C TYR A 176 23.14 3.39 -13.59
N ARG A 177 23.71 2.19 -13.51
CA ARG A 177 23.41 1.10 -14.44
C ARG A 177 22.60 0.03 -13.72
N ILE A 178 21.36 -0.16 -14.16
CA ILE A 178 20.58 -1.34 -13.79
C ILE A 178 21.16 -2.52 -14.55
N VAL A 179 21.91 -3.39 -13.87
CA VAL A 179 22.53 -4.57 -14.46
C VAL A 179 21.58 -5.77 -14.46
N VAL A 180 20.59 -5.74 -13.57
CA VAL A 180 19.54 -6.77 -13.42
C VAL A 180 18.23 -6.04 -13.08
N ASP A 181 17.16 -6.35 -13.80
CA ASP A 181 15.80 -5.85 -13.55
C ASP A 181 14.86 -7.06 -13.59
N GLN A 182 14.46 -7.56 -12.43
CA GLN A 182 13.62 -8.76 -12.33
C GLN A 182 12.49 -8.55 -11.33
N THR A 183 11.33 -9.12 -11.64
CA THR A 183 10.21 -9.17 -10.71
C THR A 183 10.39 -10.32 -9.72
N GLY A 184 10.22 -10.01 -8.43
CA GLY A 184 10.03 -10.99 -7.37
C GLY A 184 8.59 -11.10 -6.91
N ASN A 185 7.63 -10.48 -7.62
CA ASN A 185 6.21 -10.48 -7.27
C ASN A 185 5.92 -10.10 -5.81
N TRP A 186 6.73 -9.21 -5.23
CA TRP A 186 6.69 -8.78 -3.83
C TRP A 186 7.08 -9.83 -2.78
N MET A 187 7.55 -11.02 -3.18
CA MET A 187 7.78 -12.15 -2.28
C MET A 187 9.23 -12.24 -1.79
N ARG A 188 9.41 -12.43 -0.47
CA ARG A 188 10.73 -12.73 0.14
C ARG A 188 11.48 -13.86 -0.55
N SER A 189 10.79 -14.97 -0.79
CA SER A 189 11.38 -16.15 -1.42
C SER A 189 11.97 -15.84 -2.80
N GLU A 190 11.31 -14.99 -3.58
CA GLU A 190 11.82 -14.58 -4.88
C GLU A 190 12.98 -13.59 -4.76
N GLY A 191 12.93 -12.66 -3.80
CA GLY A 191 14.07 -11.78 -3.50
C GLY A 191 15.35 -12.59 -3.21
N MET A 192 15.24 -13.62 -2.37
CA MET A 192 16.33 -14.55 -2.09
C MET A 192 16.77 -15.31 -3.35
N ARG A 193 15.83 -15.98 -4.02
CA ARG A 193 16.10 -16.79 -5.23
C ARG A 193 16.79 -15.99 -6.33
N ILE A 194 16.33 -14.76 -6.59
CA ILE A 194 16.91 -13.88 -7.61
C ILE A 194 18.35 -13.54 -7.25
N ILE A 195 18.63 -13.12 -6.01
CA ILE A 195 19.99 -12.75 -5.61
C ILE A 195 20.93 -13.96 -5.62
N GLU A 196 20.49 -15.12 -5.10
CA GLU A 196 21.27 -16.37 -5.17
C GLU A 196 21.61 -16.77 -6.61
N SER A 197 20.67 -16.58 -7.55
CA SER A 197 20.88 -16.91 -8.95
C SER A 197 21.75 -15.88 -9.68
N VAL A 198 21.59 -14.59 -9.39
CA VAL A 198 22.16 -13.50 -10.16
C VAL A 198 23.56 -13.13 -9.67
N LEU A 199 23.77 -13.05 -8.37
CA LEU A 199 25.02 -12.55 -7.80
C LEU A 199 26.27 -13.31 -8.29
N PRO A 200 26.27 -14.66 -8.39
CA PRO A 200 27.41 -15.41 -8.93
C PRO A 200 27.62 -15.24 -10.45
N SER A 201 26.57 -14.82 -11.17
CA SER A 201 26.62 -14.65 -12.63
C SER A 201 27.19 -13.28 -13.05
N LEU A 202 27.26 -12.33 -12.13
CA LEU A 202 27.78 -10.99 -12.39
C LEU A 202 29.33 -11.00 -12.41
N PRO A 203 29.97 -10.20 -13.29
CA PRO A 203 31.43 -10.15 -13.37
C PRO A 203 32.09 -9.59 -12.10
N LYS A 204 31.31 -8.87 -11.29
CA LYS A 204 31.67 -8.33 -9.96
C LYS A 204 30.39 -8.10 -9.16
N PRO A 205 30.47 -8.02 -7.82
CA PRO A 205 29.32 -7.65 -7.01
C PRO A 205 28.76 -6.26 -7.38
N PRO A 206 27.42 -6.09 -7.47
CA PRO A 206 26.80 -4.79 -7.66
C PRO A 206 27.00 -3.92 -6.42
N GLN A 207 26.90 -2.60 -6.55
CA GLN A 207 26.97 -1.70 -5.39
C GLN A 207 25.65 -1.66 -4.64
N VAL A 208 24.53 -1.91 -5.33
CA VAL A 208 23.19 -1.71 -4.79
C VAL A 208 22.25 -2.84 -5.21
N ILE A 209 21.47 -3.35 -4.25
CA ILE A 209 20.22 -4.07 -4.48
C ILE A 209 19.09 -3.12 -4.09
N LEU A 210 18.39 -2.61 -5.10
CA LEU A 210 17.25 -1.70 -4.93
C LEU A 210 15.98 -2.54 -5.01
N SER A 211 15.37 -2.82 -3.87
CA SER A 211 14.11 -3.56 -3.81
C SER A 211 12.92 -2.62 -3.76
N ALA A 212 11.88 -2.93 -4.53
CA ALA A 212 10.64 -2.17 -4.53
C ALA A 212 9.79 -2.40 -3.27
N ASN A 213 10.06 -3.42 -2.44
CA ASN A 213 9.48 -3.59 -1.10
C ASN A 213 10.46 -4.20 -0.10
N ASP A 214 10.07 -4.21 1.17
CA ASP A 214 10.84 -4.76 2.28
C ASP A 214 10.94 -6.28 2.23
N ASP A 215 9.89 -7.01 1.83
CA ASP A 215 9.89 -8.48 1.88
C ASP A 215 10.92 -9.08 0.91
N MET A 216 10.98 -8.58 -0.33
CA MET A 216 12.04 -8.96 -1.28
C MET A 216 13.42 -8.49 -0.82
N ALA A 217 13.52 -7.33 -0.14
CA ALA A 217 14.78 -6.84 0.42
C ALA A 217 15.31 -7.74 1.54
N LEU A 218 14.41 -8.24 2.39
CA LEU A 218 14.74 -9.19 3.47
C LEU A 218 15.25 -10.52 2.89
N GLY A 219 14.61 -11.04 1.84
CA GLY A 219 15.09 -12.23 1.14
C GLY A 219 16.44 -12.00 0.45
N ALA A 220 16.64 -10.83 -0.14
CA ALA A 220 17.94 -10.44 -0.68
C ALA A 220 19.02 -10.42 0.41
N ILE A 221 18.73 -9.85 1.59
CA ILE A 221 19.66 -9.83 2.74
C ILE A 221 20.01 -11.26 3.18
N GLU A 222 19.05 -12.18 3.24
CA GLU A 222 19.29 -13.60 3.55
C GLU A 222 20.24 -14.25 2.53
N ALA A 223 20.06 -13.97 1.24
CA ALA A 223 20.97 -14.45 0.20
C ALA A 223 22.38 -13.84 0.34
N LEU A 224 22.51 -12.55 0.69
CA LEU A 224 23.81 -11.94 0.94
C LEU A 224 24.52 -12.59 2.14
N GLN A 225 23.78 -12.87 3.21
CA GLN A 225 24.28 -13.56 4.40
C GLN A 225 24.77 -14.97 4.08
N SER A 226 24.03 -15.73 3.26
CA SER A 226 24.43 -17.08 2.84
C SER A 226 25.72 -17.07 2.00
N HIS A 227 26.00 -15.96 1.30
CA HIS A 227 27.24 -15.71 0.57
C HIS A 227 28.37 -15.15 1.44
N GLY A 228 28.17 -15.05 2.76
CA GLY A 228 29.18 -14.58 3.71
C GLY A 228 29.44 -13.08 3.67
N MET A 229 28.56 -12.30 3.03
CA MET A 229 28.68 -10.85 3.03
C MET A 229 28.36 -10.27 4.41
N LYS A 230 28.82 -9.05 4.63
CA LYS A 230 28.59 -8.28 5.86
C LYS A 230 27.64 -7.10 5.59
N PRO A 231 27.01 -6.54 6.65
CA PRO A 231 26.19 -5.35 6.52
C PRO A 231 26.90 -4.23 5.76
N GLY A 232 26.25 -3.68 4.73
CA GLY A 232 26.75 -2.56 3.95
C GLY A 232 27.79 -2.88 2.87
N GLU A 233 28.25 -4.13 2.71
CA GLU A 233 29.14 -4.49 1.58
C GLU A 233 28.43 -4.34 0.22
N ILE A 234 27.14 -4.68 0.17
CA ILE A 234 26.20 -4.28 -0.88
C ILE A 234 25.10 -3.47 -0.20
N MET A 235 24.80 -2.29 -0.71
CA MET A 235 23.70 -1.47 -0.19
C MET A 235 22.37 -2.12 -0.56
N VAL A 236 21.51 -2.40 0.42
CA VAL A 236 20.13 -2.87 0.18
C VAL A 236 19.15 -1.75 0.53
N THR A 237 18.17 -1.48 -0.35
CA THR A 237 17.03 -0.60 -0.06
C THR A 237 15.73 -1.39 -0.05
N GLY A 238 14.78 -0.99 0.79
CA GLY A 238 13.42 -1.53 0.83
C GLY A 238 12.36 -0.44 0.71
N PHE A 239 11.10 -0.82 0.97
CA PHE A 239 9.92 0.05 0.99
C PHE A 239 8.86 -0.69 1.82
N ASP A 240 8.18 -0.03 2.75
CA ASP A 240 7.00 -0.45 3.56
C ASP A 240 7.20 -0.12 5.06
N ALA A 241 8.45 0.04 5.51
CA ALA A 241 8.82 0.22 6.90
C ALA A 241 8.25 -0.86 7.83
N VAL A 242 8.27 -2.13 7.38
CA VAL A 242 7.85 -3.25 8.23
C VAL A 242 8.83 -3.41 9.41
N PRO A 243 8.39 -3.90 10.58
CA PRO A 243 9.22 -3.97 11.78
C PRO A 243 10.54 -4.72 11.59
N GLU A 244 10.56 -5.80 10.82
CA GLU A 244 11.78 -6.54 10.50
C GLU A 244 12.76 -5.71 9.65
N ALA A 245 12.26 -4.96 8.66
CA ALA A 245 13.08 -4.07 7.86
C ALA A 245 13.68 -2.93 8.71
N LEU A 246 12.90 -2.38 9.64
CA LEU A 246 13.40 -1.38 10.60
C LEU A 246 14.54 -1.94 11.47
N ALA A 247 14.46 -3.20 11.89
CA ALA A 247 15.54 -3.88 12.58
C ALA A 247 16.78 -4.04 11.67
N ARG A 248 16.60 -4.46 10.42
CA ARG A 248 17.69 -4.54 9.43
C ARG A 248 18.31 -3.17 9.11
N VAL A 249 17.54 -2.08 9.15
CA VAL A 249 18.05 -0.71 9.04
C VAL A 249 18.92 -0.35 10.24
N ARG A 250 18.47 -0.68 11.46
CA ARG A 250 19.24 -0.47 12.70
C ARG A 250 20.59 -1.20 12.68
N GLU A 251 20.57 -2.45 12.22
CA GLU A 251 21.72 -3.35 12.10
C GLU A 251 22.65 -3.02 10.91
N GLY A 252 22.22 -2.17 9.97
CA GLY A 252 23.00 -1.76 8.80
C GLY A 252 22.94 -2.74 7.61
N TRP A 253 22.08 -3.76 7.68
CA TRP A 253 21.81 -4.67 6.56
C TRP A 253 20.97 -4.02 5.45
N MET A 254 20.12 -3.07 5.82
CA MET A 254 19.32 -2.27 4.92
C MET A 254 19.68 -0.78 5.13
N ALA A 255 19.98 -0.04 4.08
CA ALA A 255 20.37 1.36 4.22
C ALA A 255 19.16 2.28 4.43
N VAL A 256 18.05 1.98 3.77
CA VAL A 256 16.80 2.76 3.82
C VAL A 256 15.60 1.87 3.51
N THR A 257 14.49 2.12 4.20
CA THR A 257 13.13 1.72 3.80
C THR A 257 12.25 2.96 3.70
N ALA A 258 10.99 2.81 3.32
CA ALA A 258 10.05 3.92 3.15
C ALA A 258 8.75 3.64 3.90
N ASP A 259 8.39 4.52 4.83
CA ASP A 259 7.11 4.47 5.51
C ASP A 259 6.03 5.14 4.65
N GLN A 260 5.12 4.33 4.13
CA GLN A 260 3.94 4.77 3.39
C GLN A 260 2.68 4.96 4.27
N ARG A 261 2.86 4.96 5.59
CA ARG A 261 1.86 5.28 6.62
C ARG A 261 0.53 4.50 6.42
N PRO A 262 0.57 3.17 6.30
CA PRO A 262 -0.61 2.36 6.02
C PRO A 262 -1.73 2.55 7.05
N GLY A 263 -1.41 2.77 8.33
CA GLY A 263 -2.45 2.97 9.32
C GLY A 263 -3.13 4.32 9.21
N TYR A 264 -2.41 5.38 8.82
CA TYR A 264 -3.00 6.67 8.45
C TYR A 264 -3.91 6.54 7.22
N ALA A 265 -3.45 5.87 6.15
CA ALA A 265 -4.22 5.69 4.94
C ALA A 265 -5.54 4.94 5.21
N VAL A 266 -5.48 3.80 5.90
CA VAL A 266 -6.67 3.00 6.27
C VAL A 266 -7.62 3.79 7.15
N THR A 267 -7.11 4.44 8.19
CA THR A 267 -7.95 5.21 9.11
C THR A 267 -8.64 6.37 8.40
N THR A 268 -7.93 7.08 7.52
CA THR A 268 -8.48 8.21 6.77
C THR A 268 -9.53 7.74 5.75
N ALA A 269 -9.26 6.66 5.02
CA ALA A 269 -10.20 6.07 4.06
C ALA A 269 -11.52 5.66 4.74
N MET A 270 -11.43 4.91 5.85
CA MET A 270 -12.61 4.49 6.60
C MET A 270 -13.40 5.66 7.18
N ASN A 271 -12.73 6.66 7.76
CA ASN A 271 -13.39 7.85 8.30
C ASN A 271 -14.17 8.60 7.20
N GLN A 272 -13.54 8.86 6.05
CA GLN A 272 -14.21 9.58 4.96
C GLN A 272 -15.33 8.76 4.33
N LEU A 273 -15.15 7.45 4.15
CA LEU A 273 -16.17 6.55 3.62
C LEU A 273 -17.40 6.50 4.53
N VAL A 274 -17.20 6.33 5.84
CA VAL A 274 -18.30 6.29 6.82
C VAL A 274 -18.99 7.66 6.94
N ALA A 275 -18.23 8.75 6.92
CA ALA A 275 -18.79 10.10 6.90
C ALA A 275 -19.60 10.38 5.63
N ASN A 276 -19.20 9.82 4.49
CA ASN A 276 -20.01 9.87 3.27
C ASN A 276 -21.31 9.08 3.42
N ILE A 277 -21.26 7.87 3.97
CA ILE A 277 -22.46 7.04 4.19
C ILE A 277 -23.46 7.73 5.12
N ARG A 278 -22.99 8.25 6.27
CA ARG A 278 -23.83 8.85 7.31
C ARG A 278 -24.30 10.28 6.98
N ASP A 279 -23.39 11.11 6.47
CA ASP A 279 -23.60 12.55 6.36
C ASP A 279 -23.54 13.06 4.92
N GLN A 280 -23.34 12.20 3.92
CA GLN A 280 -23.13 12.56 2.51
C GLN A 280 -21.95 13.53 2.30
N LYS A 281 -20.97 13.52 3.22
CA LYS A 281 -19.74 14.31 3.08
C LYS A 281 -18.91 13.80 1.90
N ALA A 282 -18.33 14.71 1.13
CA ALA A 282 -17.50 14.36 -0.02
C ALA A 282 -16.23 13.60 0.43
N ILE A 283 -15.87 12.56 -0.33
CA ILE A 283 -14.62 11.83 -0.16
C ILE A 283 -13.55 12.51 -1.01
N THR A 284 -12.48 12.99 -0.38
CA THR A 284 -11.41 13.75 -1.04
C THR A 284 -10.20 12.91 -1.41
N GLY A 285 -10.06 11.71 -0.82
CA GLY A 285 -8.83 10.92 -0.90
C GLY A 285 -7.74 11.44 0.02
N ALA A 286 -6.58 10.78 -0.02
CA ALA A 286 -5.34 11.23 0.60
C ALA A 286 -4.15 10.78 -0.25
N ASP A 287 -3.42 11.74 -0.81
CA ASP A 287 -2.14 11.54 -1.50
C ASP A 287 -1.06 12.24 -0.67
N PHE A 288 -0.02 11.49 -0.30
CA PHE A 288 1.06 12.01 0.54
C PHE A 288 2.40 11.37 0.19
N LEU A 289 3.49 12.06 0.50
CA LEU A 289 4.82 11.51 0.29
C LEU A 289 5.13 10.44 1.34
N PRO A 290 5.70 9.29 0.95
CA PRO A 290 6.25 8.35 1.92
C PRO A 290 7.49 8.96 2.59
N THR A 291 7.73 8.60 3.84
CA THR A 291 8.88 9.06 4.61
C THR A 291 10.03 8.07 4.44
N MET A 292 11.19 8.51 3.97
CA MET A 292 12.38 7.66 3.96
C MET A 292 12.83 7.42 5.39
N ILE A 293 12.99 6.15 5.76
CA ILE A 293 13.43 5.71 7.08
C ILE A 293 14.82 5.11 6.96
N THR A 294 15.78 5.82 7.52
CA THR A 294 17.18 5.43 7.66
C THR A 294 17.50 5.21 9.14
N LYS A 295 18.75 4.88 9.45
CA LYS A 295 19.19 4.68 10.84
C LYS A 295 19.01 5.92 11.71
N GLU A 296 19.09 7.11 11.11
CA GLU A 296 19.04 8.40 11.79
C GLU A 296 17.63 8.82 12.23
N ASN A 297 16.58 8.26 11.62
CA ASN A 297 15.18 8.66 11.88
C ASN A 297 14.23 7.47 12.02
N LEU A 298 14.71 6.33 12.53
CA LEU A 298 13.89 5.13 12.80
C LEU A 298 12.63 5.44 13.63
N ASP A 299 12.72 6.41 14.55
CA ASP A 299 11.63 6.86 15.42
C ASP A 299 10.46 7.53 14.67
N GLN A 300 10.66 7.93 13.41
CA GLN A 300 9.61 8.50 12.57
C GLN A 300 8.69 7.43 11.94
N ALA A 301 9.09 6.15 11.94
CA ALA A 301 8.28 5.09 11.36
C ALA A 301 7.04 4.78 12.22
N GLU A 302 5.87 4.68 11.59
CA GLU A 302 4.58 4.39 12.23
C GLU A 302 4.66 3.16 13.16
N ARG A 303 5.46 2.17 12.77
CA ARG A 303 5.57 0.86 13.42
C ARG A 303 6.89 0.65 14.16
N VAL A 304 7.64 1.70 14.48
CA VAL A 304 8.94 1.57 15.18
C VAL A 304 8.83 0.81 16.51
N SER A 305 7.70 0.96 17.22
CA SER A 305 7.46 0.27 18.49
C SER A 305 7.36 -1.26 18.36
N GLU A 306 7.11 -1.78 17.16
CA GLU A 306 7.04 -3.22 16.86
C GLU A 306 8.42 -3.79 16.48
N ALA A 307 9.42 -2.96 16.16
CA ALA A 307 10.70 -3.36 15.55
C ALA A 307 11.75 -3.91 16.54
N GLY A 308 11.34 -4.24 17.77
CA GLY A 308 12.25 -4.59 18.86
C GLY A 308 13.26 -3.48 19.19
N LYS A 309 14.09 -3.71 20.21
CA LYS A 309 15.28 -2.87 20.46
C LYS A 309 16.47 -3.44 19.70
#